data_AF-A0A7X8IW82-F1
#
_entry.id   AF-A0A7X8IW82-F1
#
_cell.length_a   1.000
_cell.length_b   1.000
_cell.length_c   1.000
_cell.angle_alpha   90.00
_cell.angle_beta   90.00
_cell.angle_gamma   90.00
#
_symmetry.space_group_name_H-M   'P 1'
#
loop_
_entity.id
_entity.type
_entity.pdbx_description
1 polymer ?
#
loop_
_entity_poly.entity_id
_entity_poly.type
_entity_poly.pdbx_seq_one_letter_code
_entity_poly.pdbx_strand_id
1 'polypeptide(L)'
;MSNGMKQLEQRVKDNISKIKHKIVIMSGKGGVGKSTISTNIAYGLALEGKKVGLLDVDLHGPNIPIMMGLEGQKMSSFDEPFLAHENLKVISLSFFLQNSEDPIVWRGPAKIGAIRQLIGDVKWGELDYLVVDLPPGTGDEPLTIAQDLGKIDGSVIVTTPQEVALLDLRKSIKFSNLVNMPIMGIVENMSGFVCPNCNEVTEIFKTGGANKIAKEYRLDVLGKIPLNPEIMIAGDTGKPFIYFNSSSIEAKELQKIVNQIIEKSENKENEKNKETNEKSDIIKIAFPTNDRVTVEDHFGHCKEFAIFDVKNGNILEKNFITAPPHEPGLLPVFLGEKNVNVIITGGMGQKAIDLFKERDVDVILGASGDIESNLNEYLKGELYSGNSTCNHGEGEGCNH
;
A
#
# COMPACT_ATOMS: atom_id res chain seq x y z
N MET A 1 23.37 8.22 -9.19
CA MET A 1 22.50 8.76 -8.12
C MET A 1 23.36 9.00 -6.89
N SER A 2 23.25 10.17 -6.26
CA SER A 2 24.06 10.55 -5.09
C SER A 2 23.72 9.70 -3.86
N ASN A 3 24.67 9.54 -2.94
CA ASN A 3 24.51 8.71 -1.73
C ASN A 3 23.34 9.18 -0.83
N GLY A 4 23.09 10.49 -0.78
CA GLY A 4 21.99 11.07 0.01
C GLY A 4 20.59 10.74 -0.53
N MET A 5 20.44 10.57 -1.85
CA MET A 5 19.14 10.27 -2.47
C MET A 5 18.70 8.83 -2.18
N LYS A 6 19.65 7.88 -2.17
CA LYS A 6 19.40 6.49 -1.75
C LYS A 6 19.03 6.39 -0.27
N GLN A 7 19.66 7.20 0.58
CA GLN A 7 19.35 7.26 2.01
C GLN A 7 17.93 7.79 2.26
N LEU A 8 17.50 8.84 1.54
CA LEU A 8 16.14 9.37 1.64
C LEU A 8 15.10 8.34 1.19
N GLU A 9 15.34 7.64 0.08
CA GLU A 9 14.45 6.56 -0.39
C GLU A 9 14.29 5.44 0.65
N GLN A 10 15.37 5.06 1.33
CA GLN A 10 15.29 4.06 2.39
C GLN A 10 14.47 4.57 3.57
N ARG A 11 14.68 5.81 4.02
CA ARG A 11 13.90 6.40 5.11
C ARG A 11 12.42 6.53 4.78
N VAL A 12 12.08 6.94 3.55
CA VAL A 12 10.70 6.94 3.04
C VAL A 12 10.10 5.54 3.17
N LYS A 13 10.78 4.49 2.69
CA LYS A 13 10.29 3.11 2.80
C LYS A 13 10.11 2.67 4.26
N ASP A 14 11.08 2.94 5.12
CA ASP A 14 11.07 2.54 6.54
C ASP A 14 9.98 3.26 7.33
N ASN A 15 9.65 4.49 6.97
CA ASN A 15 8.61 5.25 7.64
C ASN A 15 7.22 4.80 7.18
N ILE A 16 7.06 4.66 5.86
CA ILE A 16 5.81 4.23 5.23
C ILE A 16 5.44 2.78 5.55
N SER A 17 6.40 1.91 5.87
CA SER A 17 6.14 0.52 6.26
C SER A 17 5.46 0.37 7.63
N LYS A 18 5.54 1.40 8.49
CA LYS A 18 4.92 1.44 9.82
C LYS A 18 3.46 1.91 9.80
N ILE A 19 2.95 2.21 8.61
CA ILE A 19 1.63 2.79 8.40
C ILE A 19 0.74 1.71 7.79
N LYS A 20 -0.30 1.33 8.53
CA LYS A 20 -1.18 0.22 8.17
C LYS A 20 -2.03 0.51 6.94
N HIS A 21 -2.72 1.66 6.93
CA HIS A 21 -3.56 2.11 5.81
C HIS A 21 -3.16 3.50 5.34
N LYS A 22 -2.93 3.65 4.04
CA LYS A 22 -2.65 4.95 3.41
C LYS A 22 -3.84 5.41 2.59
N ILE A 23 -4.44 6.53 3.01
CA ILE A 23 -5.64 7.11 2.42
C ILE A 23 -5.29 8.44 1.79
N VAL A 24 -5.46 8.53 0.48
CA VAL A 24 -5.13 9.72 -0.29
C VAL A 24 -6.39 10.51 -0.58
N ILE A 25 -6.40 11.80 -0.21
CA ILE A 25 -7.48 12.71 -0.55
C ILE A 25 -7.04 13.57 -1.74
N MET A 26 -7.85 13.58 -2.80
CA MET A 26 -7.52 14.30 -4.02
C MET A 26 -8.71 15.06 -4.59
N SER A 27 -8.41 16.07 -5.40
CA SER A 27 -9.41 16.80 -6.17
C SER A 27 -8.89 17.14 -7.55
N GLY A 28 -9.81 17.26 -8.51
CA GLY A 28 -9.44 17.63 -9.87
C GLY A 28 -9.16 19.14 -10.04
N LYS A 29 -9.64 19.98 -9.11
CA LYS A 29 -9.43 21.43 -9.09
C LYS A 29 -9.26 21.95 -7.65
N GLY A 30 -8.71 23.15 -7.51
CA GLY A 30 -8.67 23.90 -6.25
C GLY A 30 -10.06 24.40 -5.82
N GLY A 31 -10.24 24.66 -4.53
CA GLY A 31 -11.47 25.29 -4.00
C GLY A 31 -12.68 24.37 -3.82
N VAL A 32 -12.57 23.06 -4.03
CA VAL A 32 -13.68 22.10 -3.78
C VAL A 32 -13.84 21.71 -2.31
N GLY A 33 -13.02 22.24 -1.41
CA GLY A 33 -13.00 21.89 0.01
C GLY A 33 -12.24 20.60 0.34
N LYS A 34 -11.29 20.19 -0.51
CA LYS A 34 -10.43 18.99 -0.31
C LYS A 34 -9.82 18.96 1.10
N SER A 35 -9.10 20.01 1.51
CA SER A 35 -8.44 20.06 2.83
C SER A 35 -9.43 20.05 4.01
N THR A 36 -10.62 20.63 3.83
CA THR A 36 -11.71 20.52 4.81
C THR A 36 -12.14 19.07 4.99
N ILE A 37 -12.33 18.34 3.89
CA ILE A 37 -12.67 16.92 3.92
C ILE A 37 -11.52 16.10 4.52
N SER A 38 -10.28 16.34 4.11
CA SER A 38 -9.08 15.68 4.66
C SER A 38 -8.99 15.84 6.18
N THR A 39 -9.17 17.06 6.68
CA THR A 39 -9.13 17.37 8.12
C THR A 39 -10.23 16.64 8.87
N ASN A 40 -11.47 16.68 8.38
CA ASN A 40 -12.59 16.03 9.05
C ASN A 40 -12.52 14.49 8.98
N ILE A 41 -12.01 13.91 7.90
CA ILE A 41 -11.77 12.46 7.83
C ILE A 41 -10.71 12.06 8.85
N ALA A 42 -9.60 12.80 8.93
CA ALA A 42 -8.53 12.49 9.88
C ALA A 42 -9.00 12.60 11.34
N TYR A 43 -9.78 13.62 11.68
CA TYR A 43 -10.42 13.73 12.99
C TYR A 43 -11.42 12.60 13.24
N GLY A 44 -12.29 12.29 12.29
CA GLY A 44 -13.25 11.20 12.46
C GLY A 44 -12.58 9.85 12.73
N LEU A 45 -11.52 9.52 11.98
CA LEU A 45 -10.73 8.31 12.22
C LEU A 45 -10.10 8.30 13.63
N ALA A 46 -9.60 9.45 14.10
CA ALA A 46 -9.04 9.58 15.44
C ALA A 46 -10.09 9.47 16.55
N LEU A 47 -11.31 9.95 16.31
CA LEU A 47 -12.46 9.82 17.21
C LEU A 47 -12.98 8.39 17.30
N GLU A 48 -12.83 7.61 16.23
CA GLU A 48 -13.02 6.15 16.21
C GLU A 48 -11.85 5.38 16.87
N GLY A 49 -10.96 6.08 17.59
CA GLY A 49 -9.87 5.49 18.36
C GLY A 49 -8.68 5.00 17.54
N LYS A 50 -8.61 5.31 16.24
CA LYS A 50 -7.50 4.92 15.38
C LYS A 50 -6.31 5.88 15.57
N LYS A 51 -5.07 5.39 15.47
CA LYS A 51 -3.86 6.22 15.42
C LYS A 51 -3.71 6.82 14.03
N VAL A 52 -3.83 8.14 13.92
CA VAL A 52 -3.91 8.85 12.63
C VAL A 52 -2.75 9.84 12.46
N GLY A 53 -2.18 9.86 11.25
CA GLY A 53 -1.37 10.95 10.74
C GLY A 53 -2.11 11.72 9.66
N LEU A 54 -2.01 13.04 9.65
CA LEU A 54 -2.47 13.91 8.58
C LEU A 54 -1.26 14.61 7.95
N LEU A 55 -0.99 14.28 6.68
CA LEU A 55 0.10 14.84 5.90
C LEU A 55 -0.47 15.84 4.88
N ASP A 56 -0.24 17.12 5.12
CA ASP A 56 -0.55 18.20 4.18
C ASP A 56 0.66 18.51 3.29
N VAL A 57 0.48 18.26 2.00
CA VAL A 57 1.49 18.48 0.95
C VAL A 57 1.00 19.50 -0.08
N ASP A 58 -0.13 20.17 0.17
CA ASP A 58 -0.71 21.20 -0.67
C ASP A 58 -0.16 22.60 -0.31
N LEU A 59 1.04 22.87 -0.82
CA LEU A 59 1.73 24.13 -0.58
C LEU A 59 1.01 25.36 -1.15
N HIS A 60 0.06 25.20 -2.09
CA HIS A 60 -0.61 26.35 -2.73
C HIS A 60 -1.74 26.94 -1.90
N GLY A 61 -2.23 26.20 -0.90
CA GLY A 61 -3.26 26.65 0.03
C GLY A 61 -3.16 25.83 1.30
N PRO A 62 -2.12 26.05 2.12
CA PRO A 62 -1.85 25.20 3.28
C PRO A 62 -2.82 25.54 4.42
N ASN A 63 -4.06 25.11 4.24
CA ASN A 63 -5.18 25.47 5.11
C ASN A 63 -5.26 24.57 6.35
N ILE A 64 -4.58 23.43 6.37
CA ILE A 64 -4.73 22.44 7.44
C ILE A 64 -4.31 23.00 8.80
N PRO A 65 -3.17 23.72 8.95
CA PRO A 65 -2.83 24.34 10.24
C PRO A 65 -3.89 25.29 10.76
N ILE A 66 -4.47 26.12 9.89
CA ILE A 66 -5.56 27.04 10.25
C ILE A 66 -6.77 26.26 10.72
N MET A 67 -7.23 25.28 9.90
CA MET A 67 -8.40 24.44 10.18
C MET A 67 -8.29 23.60 11.47
N MET A 68 -7.08 23.39 11.97
CA MET A 68 -6.82 22.65 13.21
C MET A 68 -6.47 23.55 14.40
N GLY A 69 -6.48 24.88 14.25
CA GLY A 69 -6.14 25.81 15.33
C GLY A 69 -4.64 25.83 15.66
N LEU A 70 -3.80 25.44 14.70
CA LEU A 70 -2.33 25.38 14.80
C LEU A 70 -1.66 26.51 14.02
N GLU A 71 -2.41 27.54 13.62
CA GLU A 71 -1.86 28.71 12.95
C GLU A 71 -0.80 29.41 13.82
N GLY A 72 0.27 29.89 13.18
CA GLY A 72 1.39 30.54 13.85
C GLY A 72 2.32 29.59 14.62
N GLN A 73 1.98 28.31 14.74
CA GLN A 73 2.91 27.32 15.27
C GLN A 73 4.03 27.08 14.27
N LYS A 74 5.26 27.22 14.74
CA LYS A 74 6.47 26.95 13.97
C LYS A 74 7.17 25.74 14.55
N MET A 75 7.71 24.93 13.66
CA MET A 75 8.47 23.76 14.06
C MET A 75 9.95 24.10 14.15
N SER A 76 10.57 23.74 15.27
CA SER A 76 12.02 23.85 15.44
C SER A 76 12.77 22.75 14.67
N SER A 77 12.10 21.66 14.33
CA SER A 77 12.66 20.51 13.61
C SER A 77 11.71 19.96 12.55
N PHE A 78 12.25 19.40 11.46
CA PHE A 78 11.48 18.84 10.35
C PHE A 78 10.82 17.48 10.65
N ASP A 79 11.19 16.83 11.76
CA ASP A 79 10.86 15.43 12.03
C ASP A 79 9.77 15.21 13.10
N GLU A 80 9.28 16.25 13.79
CA GLU A 80 8.37 16.08 14.94
C GLU A 80 6.95 16.57 14.67
N PRO A 81 5.99 15.73 14.22
CA PRO A 81 4.65 16.22 13.88
C PRO A 81 3.91 16.80 15.09
N PHE A 82 3.02 17.78 14.86
CA PHE A 82 2.17 18.34 15.92
C PHE A 82 1.09 17.35 16.35
N LEU A 83 0.79 17.31 17.63
CA LEU A 83 -0.34 16.55 18.16
C LEU A 83 -1.59 17.44 18.17
N ALA A 84 -2.47 17.26 17.18
CA ALA A 84 -3.71 18.02 17.05
C ALA A 84 -4.85 17.47 17.93
N HIS A 85 -4.82 16.16 18.18
CA HIS A 85 -5.71 15.45 19.10
C HIS A 85 -4.95 14.22 19.66
N GLU A 86 -5.44 13.59 20.75
CA GLU A 86 -4.78 12.45 21.42
C GLU A 86 -4.26 11.38 20.45
N ASN A 87 -5.06 11.06 19.42
CA ASN A 87 -4.73 10.06 18.39
C ASN A 87 -4.42 10.66 17.01
N LEU A 88 -4.23 11.97 16.89
CA LEU A 88 -4.04 12.65 15.59
C LEU A 88 -2.76 13.50 15.58
N LYS A 89 -1.81 13.05 14.76
CA LYS A 89 -0.60 13.81 14.43
C LYS A 89 -0.78 14.53 13.10
N VAL A 90 -0.23 15.73 12.97
CA VAL A 90 -0.29 16.51 11.73
C VAL A 90 1.07 17.09 11.36
N ILE A 91 1.37 17.07 10.06
CA ILE A 91 2.48 17.79 9.46
C ILE A 91 1.99 18.52 8.22
N SER A 92 2.44 19.76 8.03
CA SER A 92 2.20 20.55 6.83
C SER A 92 3.50 21.25 6.44
N LEU A 93 3.73 21.43 5.13
CA LEU A 93 4.84 22.23 4.65
C LEU A 93 4.78 23.69 5.14
N SER A 94 3.59 24.22 5.47
CA SER A 94 3.46 25.61 5.91
C SER A 94 4.01 25.89 7.30
N PHE A 95 4.16 24.87 8.14
CA PHE A 95 4.82 25.02 9.44
C PHE A 95 6.28 25.47 9.32
N PHE A 96 6.87 25.32 8.14
CA PHE A 96 8.26 25.68 7.83
C PHE A 96 8.39 27.00 7.07
N LEU A 97 7.27 27.65 6.74
CA LEU A 97 7.29 28.98 6.12
C LEU A 97 7.62 30.03 7.18
N GLN A 98 8.44 31.01 6.81
CA GLN A 98 8.84 32.08 7.73
C GLN A 98 7.67 33.01 8.05
N ASN A 99 6.89 33.38 7.04
CA ASN A 99 5.61 34.07 7.19
C ASN A 99 4.56 33.38 6.33
N SER A 100 3.33 33.30 6.84
CA SER A 100 2.18 32.71 6.12
C SER A 100 1.71 33.56 4.93
N GLU A 101 2.04 34.85 4.92
CA GLU A 101 1.69 35.78 3.83
C GLU A 101 2.73 35.82 2.70
N ASP A 102 3.91 35.23 2.91
CA ASP A 102 4.97 35.26 1.91
C ASP A 102 4.58 34.39 0.69
N PRO A 103 4.72 34.91 -0.55
CA PRO A 103 4.44 34.11 -1.73
C PRO A 103 5.41 32.93 -1.78
N ILE A 104 4.87 31.73 -1.95
CA ILE A 104 5.68 30.52 -1.96
C ILE A 104 6.31 30.34 -3.34
N VAL A 105 7.52 30.89 -3.51
CA VAL A 105 8.29 30.84 -4.77
C VAL A 105 9.22 29.61 -4.79
N TRP A 106 8.66 28.44 -4.52
CA TRP A 106 9.43 27.19 -4.53
C TRP A 106 9.39 26.57 -5.94
N ARG A 107 10.57 26.31 -6.52
CA ARG A 107 10.66 25.58 -7.79
C ARG A 107 10.30 24.11 -7.58
N GLY A 108 9.66 23.49 -8.58
CA GLY A 108 9.17 22.11 -8.51
C GLY A 108 10.10 21.10 -7.81
N PRO A 109 11.40 21.01 -8.18
CA PRO A 109 12.33 20.08 -7.53
C PRO A 109 12.54 20.34 -6.03
N ALA A 110 12.55 21.60 -5.57
CA ALA A 110 12.71 21.94 -4.16
C ALA A 110 11.46 21.56 -3.37
N LYS A 111 10.28 21.82 -3.94
CA LYS A 111 8.98 21.42 -3.37
C LYS A 111 8.87 19.91 -3.24
N ILE A 112 9.17 19.17 -4.31
CA ILE A 112 9.19 17.70 -4.29
C ILE A 112 10.20 17.19 -3.26
N GLY A 113 11.41 17.77 -3.20
CA GLY A 113 12.42 17.39 -2.22
C GLY A 113 11.93 17.53 -0.77
N ALA A 114 11.28 18.64 -0.44
CA ALA A 114 10.73 18.85 0.90
C ALA A 114 9.57 17.90 1.21
N ILE A 115 8.67 17.63 0.25
CA ILE A 115 7.60 16.65 0.43
C ILE A 115 8.18 15.27 0.73
N ARG A 116 9.18 14.83 -0.04
CA ARG A 116 9.87 13.55 0.20
C ARG A 116 10.53 13.52 1.57
N GLN A 117 11.11 14.63 2.00
CA GLN A 117 11.69 14.77 3.32
C GLN A 117 10.63 14.64 4.42
N LEU A 118 9.44 15.26 4.28
CA LEU A 118 8.34 15.06 5.23
C LEU A 118 7.89 13.59 5.28
N ILE A 119 7.79 12.93 4.13
CA ILE A 119 7.41 11.51 4.07
C ILE A 119 8.47 10.63 4.75
N GLY A 120 9.76 10.91 4.57
CA GLY A 120 10.85 10.07 5.06
C GLY A 120 11.30 10.34 6.50
N ASP A 121 11.28 11.59 6.94
CA ASP A 121 11.95 12.00 8.17
C ASP A 121 10.97 12.21 9.34
N VAL A 122 9.69 12.44 9.07
CA VAL A 122 8.68 12.68 10.13
C VAL A 122 8.48 11.43 10.99
N LYS A 123 8.61 11.59 12.31
CA LYS A 123 8.44 10.54 13.32
C LYS A 123 6.96 10.26 13.58
N TRP A 124 6.29 9.64 12.62
CA TRP A 124 4.91 9.20 12.75
C TRP A 124 4.73 8.17 13.86
N GLY A 125 5.70 7.26 14.02
CA GLY A 125 5.53 6.05 14.83
C GLY A 125 4.69 5.02 14.06
N GLU A 126 4.01 4.15 14.79
CA GLU A 126 3.02 3.24 14.20
C GLU A 126 1.67 3.94 14.06
N LEU A 127 1.10 3.92 12.87
CA LEU A 127 -0.19 4.51 12.55
C LEU A 127 -1.13 3.47 11.96
N ASP A 128 -2.40 3.53 12.37
CA ASP A 128 -3.47 2.80 11.71
C ASP A 128 -3.80 3.44 10.36
N TYR A 129 -3.81 4.77 10.29
CA TYR A 129 -4.13 5.52 9.09
C TYR A 129 -3.17 6.70 8.88
N LEU A 130 -2.70 6.87 7.64
CA LEU A 130 -2.14 8.13 7.16
C LEU A 130 -3.08 8.73 6.12
N VAL A 131 -3.67 9.87 6.45
CA VAL A 131 -4.46 10.69 5.54
C VAL A 131 -3.53 11.68 4.85
N VAL A 132 -3.50 11.68 3.52
CA VAL A 132 -2.62 12.55 2.73
C VAL A 132 -3.45 13.52 1.92
N ASP A 133 -3.30 14.82 2.19
CA ASP A 133 -3.97 15.90 1.46
C ASP A 133 -3.13 16.32 0.24
N LEU A 134 -3.42 15.78 -0.94
CA LEU A 134 -2.63 16.06 -2.14
C LEU A 134 -2.87 17.47 -2.69
N PRO A 135 -1.92 18.07 -3.43
CA PRO A 135 -2.20 19.26 -4.24
C PRO A 135 -3.35 19.00 -5.23
N PRO A 136 -4.12 20.03 -5.63
CA PRO A 136 -5.17 19.87 -6.61
C PRO A 136 -4.62 19.49 -8.00
N GLY A 137 -5.42 18.75 -8.76
CA GLY A 137 -5.12 18.35 -10.13
C GLY A 137 -4.43 16.99 -10.24
N THR A 138 -3.85 16.73 -11.40
CA THR A 138 -3.24 15.44 -11.77
C THR A 138 -1.86 15.64 -12.40
N GLY A 139 -1.11 16.62 -11.87
CA GLY A 139 0.23 16.99 -12.33
C GLY A 139 1.35 16.15 -11.72
N ASP A 140 2.57 16.67 -11.77
CA ASP A 140 3.78 15.97 -11.31
C ASP A 140 3.83 15.78 -9.79
N GLU A 141 3.32 16.72 -8.99
CA GLU A 141 3.38 16.61 -7.53
C GLU A 141 2.49 15.48 -6.99
N PRO A 142 1.19 15.40 -7.30
CA PRO A 142 0.36 14.24 -6.92
C PRO A 142 0.94 12.90 -7.39
N LEU A 143 1.55 12.87 -8.58
CA LEU A 143 2.17 11.65 -9.13
C LEU A 143 3.37 11.20 -8.30
N THR A 144 4.29 12.13 -8.02
CA THR A 144 5.51 11.85 -7.26
C THR A 144 5.16 11.41 -5.84
N ILE A 145 4.22 12.10 -5.18
CA ILE A 145 3.75 11.74 -3.85
C ILE A 145 3.16 10.32 -3.85
N ALA A 146 2.31 10.00 -4.83
CA ALA A 146 1.71 8.68 -4.92
C ALA A 146 2.77 7.57 -5.07
N GLN A 147 3.85 7.83 -5.81
CA GLN A 147 4.97 6.90 -5.96
C GLN A 147 5.77 6.73 -4.66
N ASP A 148 6.08 7.82 -3.95
CA ASP A 148 6.84 7.79 -2.70
C ASP A 148 6.06 7.11 -1.56
N LEU A 149 4.72 7.23 -1.54
CA LEU A 149 3.86 6.52 -0.58
C LEU A 149 3.79 4.99 -0.83
N GLY A 150 4.29 4.53 -1.98
CA GLY A 150 4.29 3.14 -2.39
C GLY A 150 2.88 2.58 -2.53
N LYS A 151 2.60 1.44 -1.86
CA LYS A 151 1.28 0.82 -1.90
C LYS A 151 0.25 1.69 -1.16
N ILE A 152 -0.69 2.28 -1.88
CA ILE A 152 -1.79 3.07 -1.32
C ILE A 152 -3.04 2.18 -1.21
N ASP A 153 -3.70 2.18 -0.06
CA ASP A 153 -4.86 1.30 0.20
C ASP A 153 -6.16 1.90 -0.34
N GLY A 154 -6.24 3.22 -0.44
CA GLY A 154 -7.16 3.84 -1.38
C GLY A 154 -7.16 5.36 -1.45
N SER A 155 -7.94 5.87 -2.39
CA SER A 155 -8.14 7.30 -2.62
C SER A 155 -9.61 7.71 -2.48
N VAL A 156 -9.81 8.92 -1.97
CA VAL A 156 -11.10 9.61 -1.92
C VAL A 156 -11.02 10.83 -2.83
N ILE A 157 -11.92 10.90 -3.81
CA ILE A 157 -11.96 12.03 -4.76
C ILE A 157 -13.03 13.02 -4.32
N VAL A 158 -12.62 14.24 -4.01
CA VAL A 158 -13.50 15.34 -3.62
C VAL A 158 -13.87 16.17 -4.85
N THR A 159 -15.16 16.43 -5.04
CA THR A 159 -15.69 17.26 -6.11
C THR A 159 -16.86 18.13 -5.63
N THR A 160 -17.39 18.96 -6.53
CA THR A 160 -18.61 19.77 -6.32
C THR A 160 -19.63 19.47 -7.42
N PRO A 161 -20.95 19.72 -7.23
CA PRO A 161 -21.98 19.44 -8.24
C PRO A 161 -21.82 20.18 -9.59
N GLN A 162 -21.01 21.24 -9.63
CA GLN A 162 -20.81 22.07 -10.82
C GLN A 162 -20.25 21.28 -12.02
N GLU A 163 -20.81 21.47 -13.22
CA GLU A 163 -20.41 20.75 -14.46
C GLU A 163 -18.90 20.83 -14.76
N VAL A 164 -18.26 21.97 -14.50
CA VAL A 164 -16.80 22.12 -14.71
C VAL A 164 -16.00 21.18 -13.80
N ALA A 165 -16.44 21.01 -12.54
CA ALA A 165 -15.79 20.11 -11.59
C ALA A 165 -15.96 18.63 -11.98
N LEU A 166 -17.04 18.29 -12.69
CA LEU A 166 -17.30 16.92 -13.15
C LEU A 166 -16.31 16.48 -14.24
N LEU A 167 -15.81 17.40 -15.07
CA LEU A 167 -14.74 17.10 -16.03
C LEU A 167 -13.45 16.75 -15.30
N ASP A 168 -13.13 17.49 -14.24
CA ASP A 168 -11.92 17.25 -13.47
C ASP A 168 -12.02 15.98 -12.61
N LEU A 169 -13.22 15.62 -12.13
CA LEU A 169 -13.48 14.32 -11.50
C LEU A 169 -13.08 13.16 -12.41
N ARG A 170 -13.42 13.20 -13.71
CA ARG A 170 -13.04 12.15 -14.67
C ARG A 170 -11.51 12.05 -14.82
N LYS A 171 -10.81 13.18 -14.81
CA LYS A 171 -9.34 13.20 -14.87
C LYS A 171 -8.75 12.57 -13.61
N SER A 172 -9.25 12.91 -12.42
CA SER A 172 -8.80 12.33 -11.15
C SER A 172 -9.03 10.81 -11.06
N ILE A 173 -10.15 10.31 -11.59
CA ILE A 173 -10.40 8.86 -11.70
C ILE A 173 -9.37 8.20 -12.61
N LYS A 174 -9.14 8.75 -13.81
CA LYS A 174 -8.14 8.23 -14.75
C LYS A 174 -6.73 8.28 -14.16
N PHE A 175 -6.38 9.34 -13.47
CA PHE A 175 -5.10 9.49 -12.78
C PHE A 175 -4.91 8.43 -11.70
N SER A 176 -5.91 8.21 -10.84
CA SER A 176 -5.86 7.16 -9.82
C SER A 176 -5.59 5.78 -10.44
N ASN A 177 -6.29 5.46 -11.55
CA ASN A 177 -6.05 4.21 -12.28
C ASN A 177 -4.65 4.15 -12.89
N LEU A 178 -4.15 5.24 -13.46
CA LEU A 178 -2.81 5.32 -14.06
C LEU A 178 -1.70 5.00 -13.05
N VAL A 179 -1.87 5.44 -11.80
CA VAL A 179 -0.90 5.20 -10.72
C VAL A 179 -1.23 3.97 -9.86
N ASN A 180 -2.15 3.11 -10.32
CA ASN A 180 -2.62 1.91 -9.61
C ASN A 180 -3.11 2.17 -8.19
N MET A 181 -3.72 3.34 -7.96
CA MET A 181 -4.30 3.73 -6.68
C MET A 181 -5.78 3.36 -6.63
N PRO A 182 -6.20 2.45 -5.75
CA PRO A 182 -7.60 2.04 -5.65
C PRO A 182 -8.50 3.20 -5.22
N ILE A 183 -9.63 3.41 -5.89
CA ILE A 183 -10.57 4.47 -5.51
C ILE A 183 -11.58 3.90 -4.51
N MET A 184 -11.62 4.44 -3.29
CA MET A 184 -12.61 4.06 -2.27
C MET A 184 -14.00 4.61 -2.60
N GLY A 185 -14.04 5.84 -3.12
CA GLY A 185 -15.24 6.47 -3.64
C GLY A 185 -15.09 7.98 -3.80
N ILE A 186 -16.22 8.61 -4.09
CA ILE A 186 -16.32 10.04 -4.40
C ILE A 186 -17.08 10.74 -3.27
N VAL A 187 -16.59 11.89 -2.84
CA VAL A 187 -17.29 12.81 -1.94
C VAL A 187 -17.74 14.02 -2.75
N GLU A 188 -19.06 14.22 -2.83
CA GLU A 188 -19.64 15.42 -3.47
C GLU A 188 -19.83 16.49 -2.37
N ASN A 189 -18.87 17.38 -2.25
CA ASN A 189 -18.92 18.50 -1.31
C ASN A 189 -19.75 19.65 -1.88
N MET A 190 -20.25 20.53 -1.01
CA MET A 190 -21.11 21.66 -1.38
C MET A 190 -22.38 21.23 -2.15
N SER A 191 -22.94 20.07 -1.79
CA SER A 191 -24.10 19.45 -2.45
C SER A 191 -25.38 19.80 -1.70
N GLY A 192 -26.01 20.89 -2.14
CA GLY A 192 -27.17 21.51 -1.47
C GLY A 192 -26.75 22.57 -0.45
N PHE A 193 -27.72 23.11 0.27
CA PHE A 193 -27.54 24.14 1.30
C PHE A 193 -28.49 23.85 2.47
N VAL A 194 -27.98 23.86 3.70
CA VAL A 194 -28.82 23.68 4.89
C VAL A 194 -29.40 25.03 5.32
N CYS A 195 -30.73 25.14 5.30
CA CYS A 195 -31.41 26.35 5.74
C CYS A 195 -31.19 26.57 7.24
N PRO A 196 -30.60 27.71 7.68
CA PRO A 196 -30.30 27.95 9.09
C PRO A 196 -31.55 28.12 9.97
N ASN A 197 -32.72 28.34 9.36
CA ASN A 197 -33.98 28.55 10.08
C ASN A 197 -34.82 27.26 10.25
N CYS A 198 -34.79 26.35 9.27
CA CYS A 198 -35.62 25.14 9.29
C CYS A 198 -34.85 23.82 9.15
N ASN A 199 -33.52 23.84 8.97
CA ASN A 199 -32.66 22.68 8.73
C ASN A 199 -33.02 21.84 7.49
N GLU A 200 -33.86 22.37 6.59
CA GLU A 200 -34.14 21.72 5.31
C GLU A 200 -32.97 21.89 4.35
N VAL A 201 -32.62 20.81 3.63
CA VAL A 201 -31.57 20.82 2.62
C VAL A 201 -32.16 21.23 1.28
N THR A 202 -31.75 22.40 0.77
CA THR A 202 -32.18 22.91 -0.53
C THR A 202 -31.11 22.66 -1.59
N GLU A 203 -31.49 22.07 -2.71
CA GLU A 203 -30.59 21.85 -3.86
C GLU A 203 -30.38 23.18 -4.61
N ILE A 204 -29.27 23.87 -4.35
CA ILE A 204 -28.95 25.17 -4.97
C ILE A 204 -28.21 25.06 -6.31
N PHE A 205 -27.62 23.88 -6.60
CA PHE A 205 -26.96 23.58 -7.85
C PHE A 205 -27.60 22.34 -8.49
N LYS A 206 -27.37 22.16 -9.80
CA LYS A 206 -27.77 20.93 -10.49
C LYS A 206 -27.05 19.74 -9.86
N THR A 207 -27.79 18.78 -9.31
CA THR A 207 -27.23 17.60 -8.64
C THR A 207 -27.28 16.34 -9.49
N GLY A 208 -26.59 15.30 -9.01
CA GLY A 208 -26.56 13.98 -9.65
C GLY A 208 -25.44 13.77 -10.67
N GLY A 209 -24.65 14.81 -10.95
CA GLY A 209 -23.48 14.72 -11.82
C GLY A 209 -22.44 13.72 -11.33
N ALA A 210 -22.05 13.79 -10.05
CA ALA A 210 -21.10 12.84 -9.46
C ALA A 210 -21.68 11.42 -9.46
N ASN A 211 -22.97 11.24 -9.11
CA ASN A 211 -23.64 9.94 -9.15
C ASN A 211 -23.62 9.30 -10.55
N LYS A 212 -23.83 10.10 -11.60
CA LYS A 212 -23.80 9.61 -12.99
C LYS A 212 -22.39 9.12 -13.36
N ILE A 213 -21.36 9.89 -13.03
CA ILE A 213 -19.96 9.53 -13.27
C ILE A 213 -19.55 8.31 -12.43
N ALA A 214 -19.94 8.28 -11.16
CA ALA A 214 -19.68 7.17 -10.25
C ALA A 214 -20.23 5.86 -10.84
N LYS A 215 -21.48 5.86 -11.32
CA LYS A 215 -22.08 4.71 -12.01
C LYS A 215 -21.32 4.30 -13.28
N GLU A 216 -20.88 5.26 -14.08
CA GLU A 216 -20.11 5.01 -15.31
C GLU A 216 -18.79 4.28 -15.02
N TYR A 217 -18.09 4.67 -13.95
CA TYR A 217 -16.83 4.06 -13.53
C TYR A 217 -16.99 2.93 -12.50
N ARG A 218 -18.23 2.55 -12.16
CA ARG A 218 -18.54 1.56 -11.10
C ARG A 218 -17.89 1.90 -9.75
N LEU A 219 -17.95 3.17 -9.39
CA LEU A 219 -17.46 3.72 -8.13
C LEU A 219 -18.63 4.06 -7.21
N ASP A 220 -18.34 4.08 -5.91
CA ASP A 220 -19.30 4.52 -4.90
C ASP A 220 -19.23 6.03 -4.68
N VAL A 221 -20.37 6.62 -4.35
CA VAL A 221 -20.42 7.96 -3.75
C VAL A 221 -20.51 7.77 -2.24
N LEU A 222 -19.42 8.09 -1.53
CA LEU A 222 -19.30 7.86 -0.09
C LEU A 222 -20.26 8.76 0.70
N GLY A 223 -20.47 9.99 0.22
CA GLY A 223 -21.37 10.93 0.86
C GLY A 223 -21.52 12.22 0.09
N LYS A 224 -22.54 12.97 0.49
CA LYS A 224 -22.84 14.30 -0.04
C LYS A 224 -22.90 15.27 1.12
N ILE A 225 -22.06 16.29 1.09
CA ILE A 225 -21.96 17.24 2.20
C ILE A 225 -22.57 18.56 1.73
N PRO A 226 -23.70 19.00 2.31
CA PRO A 226 -24.32 20.26 1.93
C PRO A 226 -23.49 21.45 2.40
N LEU A 227 -23.70 22.60 1.76
CA LEU A 227 -23.16 23.86 2.22
C LEU A 227 -23.79 24.24 3.55
N ASN A 228 -22.92 24.51 4.52
CA ASN A 228 -23.28 25.08 5.80
C ASN A 228 -22.23 26.14 6.17
N PRO A 229 -22.64 27.40 6.41
CA PRO A 229 -21.73 28.44 6.88
C PRO A 229 -20.91 28.04 8.12
N GLU A 230 -21.47 27.21 8.98
CA GLU A 230 -20.78 26.72 10.18
C GLU A 230 -19.54 25.88 9.84
N ILE A 231 -19.50 25.16 8.72
CA ILE A 231 -18.29 24.42 8.29
C ILE A 231 -17.16 25.40 7.95
N MET A 232 -17.50 26.52 7.30
CA MET A 232 -16.54 27.56 6.97
C MET A 232 -16.03 28.24 8.25
N ILE A 233 -16.94 28.67 9.13
CA ILE A 233 -16.60 29.31 10.42
C ILE A 233 -15.72 28.37 11.26
N ALA A 234 -16.06 27.09 11.30
CA ALA A 234 -15.30 26.06 12.00
C ALA A 234 -13.87 25.92 11.44
N GLY A 235 -13.72 25.93 10.11
CA GLY A 235 -12.41 25.95 9.45
C GLY A 235 -11.59 27.21 9.77
N ASP A 236 -12.20 28.38 9.70
CA ASP A 236 -11.52 29.66 9.93
C ASP A 236 -11.15 29.88 11.40
N THR A 237 -11.90 29.27 12.33
CA THR A 237 -11.66 29.37 13.78
C THR A 237 -10.83 28.22 14.36
N GLY A 238 -10.32 27.33 13.51
CA GLY A 238 -9.48 26.20 13.94
C GLY A 238 -10.22 25.17 14.78
N LYS A 239 -11.52 24.99 14.51
CA LYS A 239 -12.40 24.04 15.19
C LYS A 239 -12.88 22.99 14.20
N PRO A 240 -12.19 21.87 14.03
CA PRO A 240 -12.59 20.79 13.14
C PRO A 240 -14.06 20.40 13.30
N PHE A 241 -14.84 20.55 12.23
CA PHE A 241 -16.30 20.55 12.27
C PHE A 241 -16.90 19.23 12.81
N ILE A 242 -16.38 18.08 12.38
CA ILE A 242 -16.85 16.77 12.83
C ILE A 242 -16.72 16.59 14.35
N TYR A 243 -15.73 17.24 14.96
CA TYR A 243 -15.46 17.16 16.39
C TYR A 243 -16.33 18.12 17.20
N PHE A 244 -16.46 19.37 16.75
CA PHE A 244 -17.18 20.41 17.48
C PHE A 244 -18.69 20.49 17.19
N ASN A 245 -19.15 19.91 16.07
CA ASN A 245 -20.54 20.00 15.60
C ASN A 245 -21.18 18.62 15.34
N SER A 246 -20.82 17.60 16.14
CA SER A 246 -21.16 16.18 15.93
C SER A 246 -22.66 15.86 15.75
N SER A 247 -23.57 16.70 16.24
CA SER A 247 -25.01 16.50 16.10
C SER A 247 -25.60 16.93 14.75
N SER A 248 -24.85 17.69 13.94
CA SER A 248 -25.34 18.28 12.68
C SER A 248 -25.53 17.24 11.57
N ILE A 249 -26.24 17.60 10.50
CA ILE A 249 -26.48 16.72 9.35
C ILE A 249 -25.14 16.42 8.64
N GLU A 250 -24.30 17.43 8.51
CA GLU A 250 -23.02 17.36 7.81
C GLU A 250 -22.00 16.55 8.61
N ALA A 251 -21.97 16.69 9.94
CA ALA A 251 -21.12 15.87 10.79
C ALA A 251 -21.52 14.39 10.71
N LYS A 252 -22.82 14.08 10.63
CA LYS A 252 -23.30 12.71 10.41
C LYS A 252 -22.92 12.16 9.03
N GLU A 253 -23.00 12.96 7.97
CA GLU A 253 -22.54 12.55 6.63
C GLU A 253 -21.01 12.35 6.59
N LEU A 254 -20.24 13.21 7.25
CA LEU A 254 -18.79 13.05 7.43
C LEU A 254 -18.46 11.75 8.20
N GLN A 255 -19.16 11.49 9.31
CA GLN A 255 -18.98 10.25 10.08
C GLN A 255 -19.32 9.02 9.24
N LYS A 256 -20.37 9.07 8.43
CA LYS A 256 -20.74 8.00 7.51
C LYS A 256 -19.65 7.76 6.45
N ILE A 257 -18.99 8.80 5.96
CA ILE A 257 -17.84 8.67 5.04
C ILE A 257 -16.67 7.99 5.77
N VAL A 258 -16.37 8.40 7.00
CA VAL A 258 -15.31 7.80 7.84
C VAL A 258 -15.56 6.31 8.07
N ASN A 259 -16.78 5.92 8.46
CA ASN A 259 -17.14 4.52 8.69
C ASN A 259 -16.95 3.68 7.42
N GLN A 260 -17.38 4.18 6.26
CA GLN A 260 -17.17 3.48 4.97
C GLN A 260 -15.68 3.35 4.62
N ILE A 261 -14.84 4.34 4.95
CA ILE A 261 -13.39 4.26 4.75
C ILE A 261 -12.80 3.15 5.63
N ILE A 262 -13.20 3.08 6.91
CA ILE A 262 -12.77 2.03 7.83
C ILE A 262 -13.17 0.66 7.30
N GLU A 263 -14.45 0.47 6.98
CA GLU A 263 -14.98 -0.80 6.46
C GLU A 263 -14.23 -1.25 5.19
N LYS A 264 -14.02 -0.34 4.22
CA LYS A 264 -13.30 -0.64 2.98
C LYS A 264 -11.82 -0.96 3.22
N SER A 265 -11.20 -0.35 4.21
CA SER A 265 -9.79 -0.59 4.58
C SER A 265 -9.63 -1.96 5.26
N GLU A 266 -10.50 -2.28 6.21
CA GLU A 266 -10.49 -3.54 6.95
C GLU A 266 -10.90 -4.74 6.08
N ASN A 267 -11.87 -4.58 5.16
CA ASN A 267 -12.25 -5.64 4.23
C ASN A 267 -11.10 -6.07 3.32
N LYS A 268 -10.34 -5.10 2.78
CA LYS A 268 -9.14 -5.39 1.98
C LYS A 268 -8.06 -6.09 2.79
N GLU A 269 -7.92 -5.73 4.06
CA GLU A 269 -6.98 -6.41 4.95
C GLU A 269 -7.39 -7.86 5.20
N ASN A 270 -8.69 -8.11 5.42
CA ASN A 270 -9.23 -9.45 5.58
C ASN A 270 -9.09 -10.29 4.31
N GLU A 271 -9.31 -9.71 3.12
CA GLU A 271 -9.07 -10.37 1.83
C GLU A 271 -7.59 -10.69 1.63
N LYS A 272 -6.68 -9.74 1.90
CA LYS A 272 -5.23 -9.99 1.87
C LYS A 272 -4.85 -11.09 2.85
N ASN A 273 -5.33 -11.05 4.10
CA ASN A 273 -5.02 -12.05 5.11
C ASN A 273 -5.58 -13.43 4.71
N LYS A 274 -6.75 -13.49 4.06
CA LYS A 274 -7.27 -14.73 3.47
C LYS A 274 -6.37 -15.24 2.34
N GLU A 275 -5.98 -14.41 1.38
CA GLU A 275 -5.06 -14.82 0.30
C GLU A 275 -3.68 -15.23 0.83
N THR A 276 -3.18 -14.55 1.88
CA THR A 276 -1.87 -14.82 2.47
C THR A 276 -1.91 -16.09 3.31
N ASN A 277 -2.96 -16.32 4.09
CA ASN A 277 -3.19 -17.58 4.79
C ASN A 277 -3.44 -18.73 3.80
N GLU A 278 -4.17 -18.47 2.70
CA GLU A 278 -4.38 -19.47 1.67
C GLU A 278 -3.08 -19.86 0.97
N LYS A 279 -2.14 -18.92 0.80
CA LYS A 279 -0.79 -19.15 0.26
C LYS A 279 0.20 -19.72 1.28
N SER A 280 0.09 -19.41 2.57
CA SER A 280 0.95 -20.00 3.61
C SER A 280 0.67 -21.49 3.81
N ASP A 281 -0.53 -21.95 3.43
CA ASP A 281 -0.88 -23.38 3.40
C ASP A 281 -0.41 -24.11 2.12
N ILE A 282 0.19 -23.39 1.16
CA ILE A 282 0.68 -23.99 -0.09
C ILE A 282 2.14 -24.38 0.09
N ILE A 283 2.43 -25.67 -0.08
CA ILE A 283 3.77 -26.22 -0.13
C ILE A 283 4.22 -26.23 -1.59
N LYS A 284 5.33 -25.57 -1.90
CA LYS A 284 5.96 -25.61 -3.22
C LYS A 284 7.03 -26.70 -3.27
N ILE A 285 6.85 -27.68 -4.15
CA ILE A 285 7.73 -28.84 -4.30
C ILE A 285 8.42 -28.77 -5.66
N ALA A 286 9.75 -28.81 -5.67
CA ALA A 286 10.56 -28.72 -6.88
C ALA A 286 11.27 -30.03 -7.23
N PHE A 287 11.26 -30.37 -8.53
CA PHE A 287 11.96 -31.52 -9.10
C PHE A 287 12.89 -31.03 -10.22
N PRO A 288 14.20 -31.35 -10.19
CA PRO A 288 15.09 -31.13 -11.33
C PRO A 288 14.74 -32.07 -12.48
N THR A 289 14.71 -31.57 -13.71
CA THR A 289 14.35 -32.34 -14.90
C THR A 289 15.04 -31.82 -16.17
N ASN A 290 15.40 -32.71 -17.09
CA ASN A 290 15.89 -32.37 -18.43
C ASN A 290 14.89 -32.64 -19.56
N ASP A 291 13.82 -33.39 -19.27
CA ASP A 291 12.83 -33.86 -20.25
C ASP A 291 11.38 -33.51 -19.87
N ARG A 292 11.18 -32.88 -18.71
CA ARG A 292 9.88 -32.52 -18.11
C ARG A 292 9.01 -33.70 -17.67
N VAL A 293 9.56 -34.91 -17.68
CA VAL A 293 8.87 -36.17 -17.36
C VAL A 293 9.55 -36.85 -16.16
N THR A 294 10.87 -36.91 -16.15
CA THR A 294 11.66 -37.64 -15.16
C THR A 294 12.45 -36.74 -14.23
N VAL A 295 12.70 -37.23 -13.01
CA VAL A 295 13.55 -36.60 -12.00
C VAL A 295 15.01 -36.88 -12.31
N GLU A 296 15.85 -35.84 -12.26
CA GLU A 296 17.29 -36.00 -12.46
C GLU A 296 18.00 -36.64 -11.26
N ASP A 297 18.93 -37.55 -11.59
CA ASP A 297 19.85 -38.19 -10.66
C ASP A 297 20.88 -37.21 -10.06
N HIS A 298 21.15 -36.11 -10.75
CA HIS A 298 22.11 -35.10 -10.32
C HIS A 298 21.51 -33.70 -10.38
N PHE A 299 21.20 -33.14 -9.21
CA PHE A 299 20.56 -31.83 -9.06
C PHE A 299 21.22 -30.69 -9.86
N GLY A 300 22.56 -30.65 -9.89
CA GLY A 300 23.32 -29.59 -10.57
C GLY A 300 23.30 -29.64 -12.11
N HIS A 301 22.89 -30.76 -12.71
CA HIS A 301 22.95 -30.94 -14.17
C HIS A 301 21.59 -30.81 -14.87
N CYS A 302 20.58 -30.29 -14.17
CA CYS A 302 19.26 -30.06 -14.74
C CYS A 302 19.20 -28.79 -15.59
N LYS A 303 18.37 -28.84 -16.64
CA LYS A 303 18.03 -27.70 -17.50
C LYS A 303 16.85 -26.93 -16.95
N GLU A 304 15.94 -27.60 -16.25
CA GLU A 304 14.70 -27.02 -15.76
C GLU A 304 14.32 -27.61 -14.40
N PHE A 305 13.44 -26.91 -13.69
CA PHE A 305 12.74 -27.41 -12.50
C PHE A 305 11.25 -27.48 -12.78
N ALA A 306 10.63 -28.62 -12.48
CA ALA A 306 9.19 -28.74 -12.33
C ALA A 306 8.81 -28.31 -10.91
N ILE A 307 7.97 -27.29 -10.77
CA ILE A 307 7.48 -26.78 -9.49
C ILE A 307 5.98 -27.03 -9.38
N PHE A 308 5.59 -27.64 -8.27
CA PHE A 308 4.20 -27.93 -7.94
C PHE A 308 3.77 -27.11 -6.73
N ASP A 309 2.62 -26.45 -6.86
CA ASP A 309 1.96 -25.79 -5.74
C ASP A 309 0.94 -26.79 -5.18
N VAL A 310 1.14 -27.25 -3.93
CA VAL A 310 0.32 -28.28 -3.32
C VAL A 310 -0.35 -27.75 -2.05
N LYS A 311 -1.65 -28.02 -1.90
CA LYS A 311 -2.43 -27.67 -0.71
C LYS A 311 -3.26 -28.86 -0.23
N ASN A 312 -3.09 -29.23 1.04
CA ASN A 312 -3.78 -30.37 1.66
C ASN A 312 -3.70 -31.67 0.81
N GLY A 313 -2.53 -31.95 0.23
CA GLY A 313 -2.30 -33.12 -0.63
C GLY A 313 -2.85 -33.02 -2.06
N ASN A 314 -3.48 -31.90 -2.45
CA ASN A 314 -3.97 -31.68 -3.81
C ASN A 314 -3.05 -30.74 -4.59
N ILE A 315 -2.75 -31.09 -5.84
CA ILE A 315 -1.97 -30.27 -6.75
C ILE A 315 -2.85 -29.13 -7.28
N LEU A 316 -2.44 -27.89 -7.03
CA LEU A 316 -3.13 -26.69 -7.53
C LEU A 316 -2.57 -26.25 -8.89
N GLU A 317 -1.24 -26.27 -9.03
CA GLU A 317 -0.55 -25.77 -10.21
C GLU A 317 0.75 -26.56 -10.46
N LYS A 318 1.13 -26.69 -11.72
CA LYS A 318 2.40 -27.30 -12.18
C LYS A 318 3.05 -26.35 -13.18
N ASN A 319 4.28 -25.92 -12.88
CA ASN A 319 5.05 -25.00 -13.72
C ASN A 319 6.44 -25.54 -14.00
N PHE A 320 7.02 -25.16 -15.14
CA PHE A 320 8.42 -25.46 -15.48
C PHE A 320 9.22 -24.17 -15.56
N ILE A 321 10.35 -24.12 -14.87
CA ILE A 321 11.25 -22.98 -14.88
C ILE A 321 12.63 -23.40 -15.37
N THR A 322 13.26 -22.58 -16.22
CA THR A 322 14.62 -22.84 -16.69
C THR A 322 15.63 -22.62 -15.56
N ALA A 323 16.52 -23.58 -15.37
CA ALA A 323 17.59 -23.51 -14.38
C ALA A 323 18.61 -22.44 -14.78
N PRO A 324 19.11 -21.64 -13.83
CA PRO A 324 20.19 -20.70 -14.08
C PRO A 324 21.52 -21.44 -14.37
N PRO A 325 22.55 -20.74 -14.89
CA PRO A 325 23.87 -21.32 -15.10
C PRO A 325 24.43 -22.00 -13.84
N HIS A 326 25.17 -23.09 -14.02
CA HIS A 326 25.70 -23.86 -12.89
C HIS A 326 26.90 -23.16 -12.23
N GLU A 327 26.61 -22.19 -11.38
CA GLU A 327 27.56 -21.50 -10.51
C GLU A 327 27.36 -21.91 -9.03
N PRO A 328 28.44 -22.11 -8.26
CA PRO A 328 28.33 -22.50 -6.84
C PRO A 328 27.48 -21.51 -6.03
N GLY A 329 26.41 -22.01 -5.39
CA GLY A 329 25.53 -21.22 -4.53
C GLY A 329 24.37 -20.49 -5.23
N LEU A 330 24.33 -20.48 -6.57
CA LEU A 330 23.27 -19.79 -7.32
C LEU A 330 21.91 -20.50 -7.24
N LEU A 331 21.90 -21.84 -7.33
CA LEU A 331 20.67 -22.63 -7.29
C LEU A 331 19.92 -22.53 -5.95
N PRO A 332 20.58 -22.57 -4.77
CA PRO A 332 19.93 -22.31 -3.49
C PRO A 332 19.26 -20.94 -3.38
N VAL A 333 19.91 -19.89 -3.87
CA VAL A 333 19.32 -18.55 -3.89
C VAL A 333 18.14 -18.50 -4.87
N PHE A 334 18.33 -19.04 -6.07
CA PHE A 334 17.32 -19.05 -7.12
C PHE A 334 16.02 -19.74 -6.70
N LEU A 335 16.09 -20.95 -6.12
CA LEU A 335 14.89 -21.65 -5.66
C LEU A 335 14.31 -21.05 -4.37
N GLY A 336 15.15 -20.49 -3.49
CA GLY A 336 14.70 -19.74 -2.33
C GLY A 336 13.86 -18.51 -2.70
N GLU A 337 14.27 -17.75 -3.73
CA GLU A 337 13.49 -16.63 -4.28
C GLU A 337 12.14 -17.05 -4.89
N LYS A 338 11.99 -18.33 -5.25
CA LYS A 338 10.73 -18.92 -5.71
C LYS A 338 9.86 -19.46 -4.56
N ASN A 339 10.30 -19.30 -3.31
CA ASN A 339 9.65 -19.82 -2.11
C ASN A 339 9.42 -21.35 -2.19
N VAL A 340 10.37 -22.09 -2.78
CA VAL A 340 10.31 -23.56 -2.77
C VAL A 340 10.50 -24.05 -1.33
N ASN A 341 9.61 -24.93 -0.88
CA ASN A 341 9.67 -25.52 0.46
C ASN A 341 10.39 -26.87 0.46
N VAL A 342 10.24 -27.64 -0.61
CA VAL A 342 10.75 -29.01 -0.69
C VAL A 342 11.40 -29.24 -2.04
N ILE A 343 12.56 -29.88 -2.06
CA ILE A 343 13.27 -30.32 -3.26
C ILE A 343 13.37 -31.83 -3.23
N ILE A 344 12.93 -32.49 -4.31
CA ILE A 344 12.99 -33.93 -4.47
C ILE A 344 13.87 -34.25 -5.68
N THR A 345 14.98 -34.97 -5.45
CA THR A 345 15.99 -35.26 -6.48
C THR A 345 16.66 -36.61 -6.23
N GLY A 346 17.31 -37.20 -7.24
CA GLY A 346 18.09 -38.43 -7.05
C GLY A 346 19.31 -38.20 -6.17
N GLY A 347 20.09 -37.16 -6.45
CA GLY A 347 21.35 -36.88 -5.77
C GLY A 347 21.72 -35.41 -5.73
N MET A 348 22.22 -34.97 -4.58
CA MET A 348 22.67 -33.61 -4.33
C MET A 348 23.96 -33.63 -3.50
N GLY A 349 24.90 -32.74 -3.78
CA GLY A 349 26.13 -32.62 -2.99
C GLY A 349 25.87 -32.00 -1.61
N GLN A 350 26.61 -32.45 -0.59
CA GLN A 350 26.41 -32.06 0.82
C GLN A 350 26.36 -30.54 1.04
N LYS A 351 27.26 -29.78 0.42
CA LYS A 351 27.28 -28.31 0.54
C LYS A 351 25.99 -27.64 0.06
N ALA A 352 25.34 -28.19 -0.97
CA ALA A 352 24.09 -27.64 -1.47
C ALA A 352 22.93 -27.97 -0.53
N ILE A 353 22.92 -29.19 0.02
CA ILE A 353 21.94 -29.62 1.04
C ILE A 353 22.00 -28.67 2.24
N ASP A 354 23.20 -28.37 2.74
CA ASP A 354 23.39 -27.48 3.89
C ASP A 354 22.87 -26.06 3.59
N LEU A 355 23.14 -25.53 2.39
CA LEU A 355 22.65 -24.21 1.96
C LEU A 355 21.12 -24.13 1.82
N PHE A 356 20.46 -25.23 1.47
CA PHE A 356 18.99 -25.32 1.42
C PHE A 356 18.40 -25.41 2.82
N LYS A 357 19.00 -26.20 3.72
CA LYS A 357 18.58 -26.29 5.12
C LYS A 357 18.72 -24.97 5.87
N GLU A 358 19.78 -24.20 5.63
CA GLU A 358 19.93 -22.83 6.17
C GLU A 358 18.81 -21.88 5.73
N ARG A 359 18.07 -22.24 4.67
CA ARG A 359 16.95 -21.47 4.10
C ARG A 359 15.60 -22.12 4.38
N ASP A 360 15.55 -23.10 5.28
CA ASP A 360 14.32 -23.82 5.65
C ASP A 360 13.67 -24.55 4.45
N VAL A 361 14.50 -25.05 3.54
CA VAL A 361 14.08 -25.87 2.39
C VAL A 361 14.47 -27.32 2.64
N ASP A 362 13.47 -28.19 2.68
CA ASP A 362 13.67 -29.63 2.87
C ASP A 362 14.19 -30.28 1.58
N VAL A 363 15.18 -31.15 1.71
CA VAL A 363 15.78 -31.87 0.57
C VAL A 363 15.60 -33.36 0.76
N ILE A 364 14.96 -33.99 -0.22
CA ILE A 364 14.70 -35.43 -0.27
C ILE A 364 15.52 -36.04 -1.41
N LEU A 365 16.34 -37.03 -1.05
CA LEU A 365 17.28 -37.69 -1.94
C LEU A 365 16.82 -39.11 -2.27
N GLY A 366 17.28 -39.64 -3.41
CA GLY A 366 16.99 -40.99 -3.87
C GLY A 366 15.78 -41.10 -4.80
N ALA A 367 15.19 -39.96 -5.20
CA ALA A 367 14.09 -39.95 -6.16
C ALA A 367 14.59 -40.27 -7.57
N SER A 368 13.88 -41.12 -8.31
CA SER A 368 14.22 -41.47 -9.69
C SER A 368 12.95 -41.80 -10.47
N GLY A 369 13.03 -41.76 -11.81
CA GLY A 369 11.88 -42.04 -12.67
C GLY A 369 10.90 -40.87 -12.76
N ASP A 370 9.61 -41.16 -12.90
CA ASP A 370 8.56 -40.18 -13.23
C ASP A 370 8.29 -39.17 -12.09
N ILE A 371 8.20 -37.88 -12.45
CA ILE A 371 8.01 -36.77 -11.51
C ILE A 371 6.68 -36.89 -10.75
N GLU A 372 5.58 -37.23 -11.44
CA GLU A 372 4.25 -37.28 -10.81
C GLU A 372 4.11 -38.46 -9.86
N SER A 373 4.79 -39.57 -10.17
CA SER A 373 4.88 -40.73 -9.29
C SER A 373 5.61 -40.39 -7.99
N ASN A 374 6.79 -39.75 -8.07
CA ASN A 374 7.55 -39.29 -6.91
C ASN A 374 6.78 -38.27 -6.07
N LEU A 375 6.05 -37.34 -6.72
CA LEU A 375 5.19 -36.39 -6.03
C LEU A 375 4.07 -37.11 -5.25
N ASN A 376 3.40 -38.08 -5.85
CA ASN A 376 2.35 -38.84 -5.18
C ASN A 376 2.88 -39.66 -3.99
N GLU A 377 4.06 -40.26 -4.10
CA GLU A 377 4.71 -40.98 -2.99
C GLU A 377 5.09 -40.03 -1.84
N TYR A 378 5.62 -38.85 -2.16
CA TYR A 378 5.90 -37.81 -1.16
C TYR A 378 4.63 -37.38 -0.42
N LEU A 379 3.53 -37.12 -1.14
CA LEU A 379 2.26 -36.69 -0.53
C LEU A 379 1.60 -37.77 0.33
N LYS A 380 1.92 -39.05 0.09
CA LYS A 380 1.51 -40.17 0.94
C LYS A 380 2.43 -40.40 2.15
N GLY A 381 3.57 -39.69 2.22
CA GLY A 381 4.58 -39.87 3.27
C GLY A 381 5.40 -41.15 3.11
N GLU A 382 5.55 -41.65 1.88
CA GLU A 382 6.26 -42.90 1.56
C GLU A 382 7.71 -42.65 1.09
N LEU A 383 8.06 -41.40 0.77
CA LEU A 383 9.38 -41.00 0.27
C LEU A 383 10.23 -40.39 1.40
N TYR A 384 11.27 -41.10 1.85
CA TYR A 384 12.21 -40.66 2.90
C TYR A 384 13.62 -40.50 2.33
N SER A 385 14.38 -39.52 2.84
CA SER A 385 15.75 -39.26 2.39
C SER A 385 16.67 -40.46 2.65
N GLY A 386 17.11 -41.14 1.59
CA GLY A 386 18.18 -42.13 1.66
C GLY A 386 19.53 -41.45 1.90
N ASN A 387 20.32 -41.92 2.87
CA ASN A 387 21.71 -41.50 3.02
C ASN A 387 22.48 -41.89 1.75
N SER A 388 23.09 -40.90 1.09
CA SER A 388 23.84 -41.06 -0.15
C SER A 388 24.89 -42.17 -0.05
N THR A 389 24.72 -43.24 -0.81
CA THR A 389 25.74 -44.28 -1.00
C THR A 389 26.75 -43.84 -2.06
N CYS A 390 27.89 -43.29 -1.63
CA CYS A 390 29.12 -43.31 -2.44
C CYS A 390 29.91 -44.57 -2.08
N ASN A 391 29.88 -45.59 -2.94
CA ASN A 391 30.77 -46.74 -2.83
C ASN A 391 32.21 -46.31 -3.14
N HIS A 392 33.08 -46.35 -2.13
CA HIS A 392 34.53 -46.37 -2.33
C HIS A 392 34.92 -47.74 -2.90
N GLY A 393 35.52 -47.75 -4.10
CA GLY A 393 36.28 -48.90 -4.58
C GLY A 393 37.69 -48.85 -3.99
N GLU A 394 38.06 -49.86 -3.20
CA GLU A 394 39.43 -50.13 -2.76
C GLU A 394 40.17 -51.07 -3.75
N GLY A 395 41.48 -50.85 -3.87
CA GLY A 395 42.48 -51.71 -4.56
C GLY A 395 42.75 -51.27 -6.01
N GLU A 396 43.95 -50.93 -6.48
CA GLU A 396 45.34 -51.34 -6.22
C GLU A 396 46.24 -50.09 -6.43
N GLY A 397 47.49 -49.91 -5.99
CA GLY A 397 48.61 -50.75 -5.61
C GLY A 397 49.89 -49.91 -5.85
N CYS A 398 50.94 -50.10 -5.06
CA CYS A 398 52.14 -49.26 -4.94
C CYS A 398 53.03 -49.07 -6.19
N ASN A 399 53.89 -48.04 -6.07
CA ASN A 399 55.28 -47.88 -6.52
C ASN A 399 55.61 -46.98 -7.72
N HIS A 400 56.43 -45.98 -7.36
CA HIS A 400 57.37 -45.13 -8.12
C HIS A 400 56.83 -44.05 -9.05
#